data_AF-X1QKE4-F1
#
_entry.id   AF-X1QKE4-F1
#
_cell.length_a   1.000
_cell.length_b   1.000
_cell.length_c   1.000
_cell.angle_alpha   90.00
_cell.angle_beta   90.00
_cell.angle_gamma   90.00
#
_symmetry.space_group_name_H-M   'P 1'
#
loop_
_entity.id
_entity.type
_entity.pdbx_description
1 polymer ?
#
loop_
_entity_poly.entity_id
_entity_poly.type
_entity_poly.pdbx_seq_one_letter_code
_entity_poly.pdbx_strand_id
1 'polypeptide(L)'
;MVGTRDEFEKAAEEVRKLFNERGAKVLEEAAVSILREKIECVEVKEALSHFMSHWRDVVRPSLVSLACEAVGGDPSITAPMGKSLTLLSGATDIHDDIIDKTMVKEKGHTVVGRFGGD
;
A
#
# COMPACT_ATOMS: atom_id res chain seq x y z
N MET A 1 18.02 12.88 -24.52
CA MET A 1 16.78 12.48 -25.22
C MET A 1 15.63 12.88 -24.32
N VAL A 2 14.69 13.68 -24.82
CA VAL A 2 13.42 13.93 -24.13
C VAL A 2 12.41 13.05 -24.84
N GLY A 3 11.91 12.02 -24.15
CA GLY A 3 10.90 11.12 -24.71
C GLY A 3 9.60 11.87 -25.02
N THR A 4 8.80 11.33 -25.94
CA THR A 4 7.45 11.86 -26.20
C THR A 4 6.52 11.55 -25.03
N ARG A 5 5.43 12.31 -24.88
CA ARG A 5 4.43 12.05 -23.83
C ARG A 5 3.89 10.61 -23.90
N ASP A 6 3.62 10.10 -25.09
CA ASP A 6 3.18 8.73 -25.34
C ASP A 6 4.20 7.67 -24.89
N GLU A 7 5.50 7.93 -25.05
CA GLU A 7 6.56 7.04 -24.57
C GLU A 7 6.59 6.97 -23.04
N PHE A 8 6.42 8.10 -22.36
CA PHE A 8 6.33 8.14 -20.90
C PHE A 8 5.08 7.44 -20.37
N GLU A 9 3.93 7.62 -21.03
CA GLU A 9 2.69 6.94 -20.65
C GLU A 9 2.82 5.40 -20.78
N LYS A 10 3.42 4.92 -21.87
CA LYS A 10 3.70 3.48 -22.05
C LYS A 10 4.66 2.93 -21.01
N ALA A 11 5.76 3.64 -20.74
CA ALA A 11 6.71 3.23 -19.72
C ALA A 11 6.06 3.18 -18.32
N ALA A 12 5.21 4.15 -17.99
CA ALA A 12 4.46 4.16 -16.73
C ALA A 12 3.50 2.96 -16.62
N GLU A 13 2.87 2.55 -17.71
CA GLU A 13 2.01 1.35 -17.74
C GLU A 13 2.82 0.09 -17.45
N GLU A 14 3.97 -0.08 -18.09
CA GLU A 14 4.85 -1.24 -17.90
C GLU A 14 5.36 -1.31 -16.46
N VAL A 15 5.79 -0.17 -15.90
CA VAL A 15 6.21 -0.08 -14.49
C VAL A 15 5.06 -0.44 -13.56
N ARG A 16 3.85 0.06 -13.82
CA ARG A 16 2.67 -0.25 -13.01
C ARG A 16 2.34 -1.74 -13.07
N LYS A 17 2.43 -2.37 -14.24
CA LYS A 17 2.22 -3.81 -14.40
C LYS A 17 3.25 -4.60 -13.61
N LEU A 18 4.53 -4.27 -13.76
CA LEU A 18 5.63 -4.90 -13.03
C LEU A 18 5.45 -4.79 -11.50
N PHE A 19 5.04 -3.62 -11.01
CA PHE A 19 4.82 -3.42 -9.58
C PHE A 19 3.60 -4.20 -9.07
N ASN A 20 2.55 -4.33 -9.86
CA ASN A 20 1.45 -5.22 -9.47
C ASN A 20 1.91 -6.68 -9.42
N GLU A 21 2.66 -7.15 -10.40
CA GLU A 21 3.18 -8.52 -10.44
C GLU A 21 4.08 -8.85 -9.24
N ARG A 22 4.92 -7.89 -8.82
CA ARG A 22 5.87 -8.10 -7.70
C ARG A 22 5.24 -7.89 -6.33
N GLY A 23 4.33 -6.91 -6.19
CA GLY A 23 3.86 -6.44 -4.89
C GLY A 23 2.48 -6.94 -4.47
N ALA A 24 1.61 -7.36 -5.40
CA ALA A 24 0.21 -7.63 -5.09
C ALA A 24 0.02 -8.72 -4.03
N LYS A 25 0.78 -9.81 -4.11
CA LYS A 25 0.72 -10.91 -3.13
C LYS A 25 1.14 -10.43 -1.74
N VAL A 26 2.19 -9.63 -1.64
CA VAL A 26 2.68 -9.09 -0.36
C VAL A 26 1.67 -8.13 0.26
N LEU A 27 1.03 -7.29 -0.56
CA LEU A 27 -0.07 -6.43 -0.13
C LEU A 27 -1.26 -7.24 0.40
N GLU A 28 -1.65 -8.31 -0.30
CA GLU A 28 -2.72 -9.21 0.15
C GLU A 28 -2.38 -9.89 1.48
N GLU A 29 -1.15 -10.39 1.64
CA GLU A 29 -0.69 -11.00 2.89
C GLU A 29 -0.59 -9.99 4.04
N ALA A 30 -0.23 -8.74 3.76
CA ALA A 30 -0.26 -7.63 4.71
C ALA A 30 -1.69 -7.39 5.19
N ALA A 31 -2.61 -7.20 4.25
CA ALA A 31 -4.04 -7.05 4.49
C ALA A 31 -4.60 -8.18 5.37
N VAL A 32 -4.44 -9.44 4.93
CA VAL A 32 -4.93 -10.61 5.65
C VAL A 32 -4.37 -10.70 7.06
N SER A 33 -3.12 -10.28 7.28
CA SER A 33 -2.54 -10.32 8.63
C SER A 33 -3.24 -9.40 9.63
N ILE A 34 -3.63 -8.19 9.22
CA ILE A 34 -4.37 -7.27 10.07
C ILE A 34 -5.78 -7.79 10.35
N LEU A 35 -6.46 -8.35 9.35
CA LEU A 35 -7.81 -8.92 9.52
C LEU A 35 -7.83 -10.15 10.44
N ARG A 36 -6.70 -10.85 10.61
CA ARG A 36 -6.56 -11.99 11.51
C ARG A 36 -6.23 -11.60 12.95
N GLU A 37 -5.82 -10.36 13.18
CA GLU A 37 -5.52 -9.88 14.54
C GLU A 37 -6.78 -9.88 15.41
N LYS A 38 -6.61 -10.27 16.67
CA LYS A 38 -7.70 -10.27 17.65
C LYS A 38 -7.93 -8.86 18.18
N ILE A 39 -8.65 -8.07 17.39
CA ILE A 39 -9.08 -6.73 17.78
C ILE A 39 -10.47 -6.82 18.43
N GLU A 40 -10.60 -6.42 19.69
CA GLU A 40 -11.88 -6.50 20.42
C GLU A 40 -12.84 -5.39 20.01
N CYS A 41 -12.32 -4.18 19.76
CA CYS A 41 -13.12 -3.03 19.33
C CYS A 41 -13.64 -3.23 17.91
N VAL A 42 -14.97 -3.22 17.76
CA VAL A 42 -15.66 -3.40 16.49
C VAL A 42 -15.40 -2.21 15.57
N GLU A 43 -15.40 -1.01 16.11
CA GLU A 43 -15.16 0.24 15.38
C GLU A 43 -13.75 0.24 14.75
N VAL A 44 -12.72 -0.21 15.48
CA VAL A 44 -11.36 -0.34 14.93
C VAL A 44 -11.31 -1.39 13.81
N LYS A 45 -12.00 -2.52 13.95
CA LYS A 45 -12.09 -3.53 12.89
C LYS A 45 -12.75 -2.99 11.63
N GLU A 46 -13.83 -2.23 11.78
CA GLU A 46 -14.54 -1.61 10.67
C GLU A 46 -13.70 -0.51 10.01
N ALA A 47 -13.01 0.31 10.79
CA ALA A 47 -12.10 1.34 10.30
C ALA A 47 -10.95 0.75 9.48
N LEU A 48 -10.31 -0.33 9.97
CA LEU A 48 -9.25 -1.02 9.24
C LEU A 48 -9.77 -1.72 7.99
N SER A 49 -10.95 -2.36 8.06
CA SER A 49 -11.59 -2.98 6.89
C SER A 49 -11.93 -1.93 5.82
N HIS A 50 -12.42 -0.76 6.25
CA HIS A 50 -12.67 0.37 5.38
C HIS A 50 -11.38 0.83 4.69
N PHE A 51 -10.32 1.08 5.45
CA PHE A 51 -9.03 1.49 4.91
C PHE A 51 -8.50 0.50 3.86
N MET A 52 -8.54 -0.79 4.21
CA MET A 52 -8.03 -1.86 3.34
C MET A 52 -8.83 -2.04 2.05
N SER A 53 -10.11 -1.66 2.02
CA SER A 53 -10.95 -1.78 0.81
C SER A 53 -10.44 -0.93 -0.37
N HIS A 54 -9.72 0.16 -0.08
CA HIS A 54 -9.20 1.09 -1.07
C HIS A 54 -7.66 1.19 -1.08
N TRP A 55 -6.99 0.60 -0.10
CA TRP A 55 -5.54 0.59 0.01
C TRP A 55 -4.89 -0.28 -1.09
N ARG A 56 -3.95 0.30 -1.84
CA ARG A 56 -3.31 -0.35 -3.00
C ARG A 56 -1.81 -0.03 -3.10
N ASP A 57 -1.11 -0.04 -1.98
CA ASP A 57 0.34 0.18 -2.01
C ASP A 57 1.11 -1.09 -2.40
N VAL A 58 1.31 -1.26 -3.70
CA VAL A 58 2.21 -2.26 -4.26
C VAL A 58 3.61 -1.70 -4.56
N VAL A 59 3.85 -0.40 -4.35
CA VAL A 59 5.10 0.27 -4.71
C VAL A 59 6.23 -0.18 -3.80
N ARG A 60 6.06 -0.02 -2.49
CA ARG A 60 7.08 -0.38 -1.50
C ARG A 60 7.52 -1.84 -1.55
N PRO A 61 6.60 -2.84 -1.57
CA PRO A 61 7.01 -4.24 -1.62
C PRO A 61 7.69 -4.59 -2.95
N SER A 62 7.24 -4.01 -4.06
CA SER A 62 7.85 -4.23 -5.38
C SER A 62 9.24 -3.63 -5.49
N LEU A 63 9.41 -2.40 -5.02
CA LEU A 63 10.68 -1.69 -5.13
C LEU A 63 11.80 -2.43 -4.39
N VAL A 64 11.51 -2.95 -3.20
CA VAL A 64 12.47 -3.75 -2.44
C VAL A 64 12.79 -5.07 -3.16
N SER A 65 11.77 -5.74 -3.70
CA SER A 65 11.95 -6.98 -4.47
C SER A 65 12.86 -6.75 -5.69
N LEU A 66 12.58 -5.70 -6.47
CA LEU A 66 13.36 -5.31 -7.64
C LEU A 66 14.78 -4.86 -7.28
N ALA A 67 14.96 -4.13 -6.17
CA ALA A 67 16.28 -3.72 -5.70
C ALA A 67 17.15 -4.93 -5.30
N CYS A 68 16.56 -5.95 -4.68
CA CYS A 68 17.24 -7.19 -4.37
C CYS A 68 17.67 -7.95 -5.64
N GLU A 69 16.77 -8.07 -6.62
CA GLU A 69 17.06 -8.71 -7.90
C GLU A 69 18.15 -7.95 -8.69
N ALA A 70 18.12 -6.62 -8.68
CA ALA A 70 19.09 -5.78 -9.40
C ALA A 70 20.55 -5.97 -8.92
N VAL A 71 20.75 -6.41 -7.67
CA VAL A 71 22.08 -6.72 -7.12
C VAL A 71 22.42 -8.22 -7.18
N GLY A 72 21.61 -9.02 -7.89
CA GLY A 72 21.80 -10.46 -8.04
C GLY A 72 21.28 -11.32 -6.87
N GLY A 73 20.45 -10.75 -5.99
CA GLY A 73 19.82 -11.46 -4.88
C GLY A 73 18.56 -12.23 -5.30
N ASP A 74 18.06 -13.06 -4.38
CA ASP A 74 16.76 -13.73 -4.54
C ASP A 74 15.63 -12.82 -4.04
N PRO A 75 14.78 -12.27 -4.93
CA PRO A 75 13.68 -11.39 -4.54
C PRO A 75 12.64 -12.06 -3.63
N SER A 76 12.58 -13.39 -3.56
CA SER A 76 11.61 -14.09 -2.71
C SER A 76 11.84 -13.85 -1.21
N ILE A 77 13.09 -13.61 -0.81
CA ILE A 77 13.48 -13.39 0.59
C ILE A 77 13.00 -12.03 1.12
N THR A 78 12.60 -11.11 0.24
CA THR A 78 12.22 -9.77 0.65
C THR A 78 10.76 -9.63 1.08
N ALA A 79 9.94 -10.68 0.90
CA ALA A 79 8.51 -10.63 1.21
C ALA A 79 8.20 -10.16 2.65
N PRO A 80 8.91 -10.63 3.71
CA PRO A 80 8.68 -10.13 5.07
C PRO A 80 8.94 -8.64 5.22
N MET A 81 10.04 -8.14 4.63
CA MET A 81 10.38 -6.71 4.67
C MET A 81 9.38 -5.87 3.87
N GLY A 82 8.98 -6.36 2.69
CA GLY A 82 7.94 -5.73 1.87
C GLY A 82 6.63 -5.60 2.66
N LYS A 83 6.21 -6.67 3.35
CA LYS A 83 5.01 -6.65 4.19
C LYS A 83 5.09 -5.60 5.30
N SER A 84 6.22 -5.53 6.01
CA SER A 84 6.44 -4.52 7.05
C SER A 84 6.38 -3.10 6.51
N LEU A 85 7.00 -2.83 5.36
CA LEU A 85 6.99 -1.51 4.73
C LEU A 85 5.60 -1.11 4.23
N THR A 86 4.85 -2.07 3.68
CA THR A 86 3.45 -1.88 3.31
C THR A 86 2.65 -1.50 4.55
N LEU A 87 2.62 -2.33 5.61
CA LEU A 87 1.87 -2.01 6.84
C LEU A 87 2.26 -0.66 7.45
N LEU A 88 3.56 -0.34 7.51
CA LEU A 88 4.03 0.95 8.00
C LEU A 88 3.47 2.10 7.17
N SER A 89 3.47 1.98 5.83
CA SER A 89 2.88 3.00 4.97
C SER A 89 1.38 3.18 5.20
N GLY A 90 0.66 2.06 5.38
CA GLY A 90 -0.78 2.14 5.66
C GLY A 90 -1.07 2.87 6.96
N ALA A 91 -0.28 2.60 8.00
CA ALA A 91 -0.37 3.29 9.28
C ALA A 91 -0.02 4.78 9.14
N THR A 92 1.05 5.12 8.42
CA THR A 92 1.41 6.54 8.20
C THR A 92 0.33 7.28 7.45
N ASP A 93 -0.30 6.68 6.43
CA ASP A 93 -1.37 7.32 5.66
C ASP A 93 -2.59 7.64 6.54
N ILE A 94 -2.98 6.74 7.45
CA ILE A 94 -4.08 6.98 8.39
C ILE A 94 -3.72 8.12 9.35
N HIS A 95 -2.50 8.12 9.89
CA HIS A 95 -2.06 9.15 10.82
C HIS A 95 -1.91 10.53 10.15
N ASP A 96 -1.42 10.56 8.91
CA ASP A 96 -1.36 11.75 8.06
C ASP A 96 -2.76 12.34 7.85
N ASP A 97 -3.74 11.50 7.52
CA ASP A 97 -5.12 11.94 7.38
C ASP A 97 -5.69 12.57 8.66
N ILE A 98 -5.35 12.02 9.84
CA ILE A 98 -5.76 12.57 11.13
C ILE A 98 -5.11 13.94 11.39
N ILE A 99 -3.80 14.05 11.19
CA ILE A 99 -3.02 15.27 11.45
C ILE A 99 -3.50 16.41 10.54
N ASP A 100 -3.66 16.10 9.25
CA ASP A 100 -4.04 17.08 8.23
C ASP A 100 -5.56 17.30 8.18
N LYS A 101 -6.33 16.51 8.94
CA LYS A 101 -7.80 16.50 8.93
C LYS A 101 -8.36 16.25 7.53
N THR A 102 -7.69 15.36 6.79
CA THR A 102 -8.07 14.99 5.43
C THR A 102 -9.30 14.08 5.51
N MET A 103 -10.47 14.60 5.21
CA MET A 103 -11.74 13.85 5.32
C MET A 103 -12.06 13.00 4.07
N VAL A 104 -11.53 13.38 2.91
CA VAL A 104 -11.83 12.75 1.61
C VAL A 104 -10.56 12.70 0.76
N LYS A 105 -10.32 11.56 0.12
CA LYS A 105 -9.32 11.35 -0.93
C LYS A 105 -10.04 10.87 -2.20
N GLU A 106 -9.33 10.70 -3.32
CA GLU A 106 -9.94 10.26 -4.60
C GLU A 106 -10.80 8.99 -4.47
N LYS A 107 -10.46 8.10 -3.53
CA LYS A 107 -11.15 6.82 -3.32
C LYS A 107 -12.32 6.90 -2.33
N GLY A 108 -12.70 8.10 -1.88
CA GLY A 108 -13.80 8.34 -0.95
C GLY A 108 -13.34 8.88 0.41
N HIS A 109 -14.16 8.66 1.44
CA HIS A 109 -13.83 9.09 2.80
C HIS A 109 -12.59 8.36 3.33
N THR A 110 -11.71 9.10 4.00
CA THR A 110 -10.60 8.54 4.77
C THR A 110 -11.13 7.87 6.05
N VAL A 111 -10.24 7.24 6.84
CA VAL A 111 -10.64 6.67 8.14
C VAL A 111 -11.20 7.77 9.06
N VAL A 112 -10.45 8.86 9.25
CA VAL A 112 -10.92 10.01 10.05
C VAL A 112 -12.17 10.66 9.43
N GLY A 113 -12.26 10.67 8.10
CA GLY A 113 -13.41 11.16 7.35
C GLY A 113 -14.72 10.44 7.65
N ARG A 114 -14.64 9.13 7.96
CA ARG A 114 -15.79 8.26 8.17
C ARG A 114 -16.09 7.97 9.64
N PHE A 115 -15.05 7.86 10.47
CA PHE A 115 -15.17 7.40 11.86
C PHE A 115 -14.86 8.49 12.89
N GLY A 116 -14.37 9.66 12.47
CA GLY A 116 -13.92 10.73 13.38
C GLY A 116 -12.47 10.55 13.85
N GLY A 117 -11.96 11.53 14.61
CA GLY A 117 -10.57 11.58 15.07
C GLY A 117 -10.41 11.81 16.57
N ASP A 118 -11.49 11.67 17.35
CA ASP A 118 -11.57 12.01 18.77
C ASP A 118 -11.49 10.76 19.69
#